data_AF-A0AAN1M4T0-F1
#
_entry.id   AF-A0AAN1M4T0-F1
#
_cell.length_a   1.000
_cell.length_b   1.000
_cell.length_c   1.000
_cell.angle_alpha   90.00
_cell.angle_beta   90.00
_cell.angle_gamma   90.00
#
_symmetry.space_group_name_H-M   'P 1'
#
loop_
_entity.id
_entity.type
_entity.pdbx_description
1 polymer ?
#
loop_
_entity_poly.entity_id
_entity_poly.type
_entity_poly.pdbx_seq_one_letter_code
_entity_poly.pdbx_strand_id
1 'polypeptide(L)'
;MLYTCICIRCPKEFDEFIFYREAGGSGWFGLPGDYSPASRFVRLAFAKDCMPVSADEADAGIKMLNTFATVDVPMGIMYDPDEAAPHYEQTQCTIVMCAESKRYYFTSATNSRVCVVDLDEETSEGTTELKLIKPPLQQDILQLK
;
A
#
# COMPACT_ATOMS: atom_id res chain seq x y z
N MET A 1 0.38 23.89 -8.80
CA MET A 1 1.15 22.82 -9.47
C MET A 1 2.63 23.17 -9.37
N LEU A 2 3.18 23.09 -8.16
CA LEU A 2 4.62 23.23 -7.93
C LEU A 2 5.17 21.82 -7.94
N TYR A 3 5.83 21.44 -9.04
CA TYR A 3 6.73 20.32 -9.04
C TYR A 3 7.87 20.65 -8.06
N THR A 4 7.77 20.23 -6.80
CA THR A 4 8.94 20.03 -5.94
C THR A 4 9.63 18.72 -6.36
N CYS A 5 9.87 18.55 -7.66
CA CYS A 5 11.06 17.86 -8.09
C CYS A 5 12.19 18.86 -7.81
N ILE A 6 12.66 18.90 -6.56
CA ILE A 6 13.86 19.65 -6.20
C ILE A 6 14.91 19.21 -7.22
N CYS A 7 15.44 20.18 -7.96
CA CYS A 7 16.46 19.93 -8.96
C CYS A 7 17.77 19.59 -8.22
N ILE A 8 17.93 18.31 -7.81
CA ILE A 8 19.03 17.83 -6.94
C ILE A 8 20.16 17.26 -7.81
N ARG A 9 20.80 18.09 -8.64
CA ARG A 9 21.94 17.69 -9.48
C ARG A 9 23.26 18.40 -9.21
N CYS A 10 23.31 19.29 -8.22
CA CYS A 10 24.55 20.01 -7.90
C CYS A 10 25.20 19.41 -6.63
N PRO A 11 26.44 18.89 -6.72
CA PRO A 11 27.23 18.57 -5.53
C PRO A 11 27.33 19.79 -4.62
N LYS A 12 27.32 19.57 -3.31
CA LYS A 12 27.55 20.64 -2.33
C LYS A 12 28.97 20.50 -1.81
N GLU A 13 29.78 21.50 -2.08
CA GLU A 13 31.16 21.61 -1.59
C GLU A 13 31.14 22.41 -0.28
N PHE A 14 31.76 21.86 0.75
CA PHE A 14 32.06 22.56 2.01
C PHE A 14 33.53 22.32 2.34
N ASP A 15 34.33 23.38 2.26
CA ASP A 15 35.79 23.35 2.39
C ASP A 15 36.43 22.27 1.49
N GLU A 16 37.14 21.30 2.06
CA GLU A 16 37.81 20.21 1.32
C GLU A 16 36.92 18.97 1.08
N PHE A 17 35.67 18.98 1.53
CA PHE A 17 34.78 17.83 1.44
C PHE A 17 33.75 18.00 0.33
N ILE A 18 33.73 17.04 -0.60
CA ILE A 18 32.72 16.92 -1.64
C ILE A 18 31.69 15.87 -1.20
N PHE A 19 30.47 16.32 -0.94
CA PHE A 19 29.37 15.40 -0.64
C PHE A 19 28.69 14.96 -1.94
N TYR A 20 28.92 13.71 -2.33
CA TYR A 20 28.15 13.06 -3.38
C TYR A 20 26.82 12.59 -2.80
N ARG A 21 25.71 12.88 -3.48
CA ARG A 21 24.43 12.29 -3.10
C ARG A 21 24.48 10.79 -3.41
N GLU A 22 24.35 9.95 -2.39
CA GLU A 22 24.09 8.51 -2.58
C GLU A 22 22.73 8.34 -3.27
N ALA A 23 22.77 8.00 -4.57
CA ALA A 23 21.67 7.57 -5.44
C ALA A 23 20.27 8.23 -5.21
N GLY A 24 19.21 7.60 -5.71
CA GLY A 24 17.82 7.94 -5.34
C GLY A 24 17.49 7.38 -3.95
N GLY A 25 16.64 8.07 -3.18
CA GLY A 25 16.12 7.54 -1.90
C GLY A 25 16.64 8.24 -0.63
N SER A 26 17.75 8.98 -0.70
CA SER A 26 18.30 9.73 0.45
C SER A 26 17.37 10.84 0.99
N GLY A 27 16.37 11.28 0.22
CA GLY A 27 15.34 12.22 0.68
C GLY A 27 14.35 11.65 1.70
N TRP A 28 14.34 10.33 1.90
CA TRP A 28 13.51 9.62 2.89
C TRP A 28 14.29 9.27 4.16
N PHE A 29 15.56 9.68 4.26
CA PHE A 29 16.40 9.42 5.43
C PHE A 29 15.75 10.02 6.69
N GLY A 30 15.62 9.21 7.74
CA GLY A 30 15.02 9.60 9.01
C GLY A 30 13.54 9.23 9.17
N LEU A 31 12.89 8.66 8.13
CA LEU A 31 11.56 8.08 8.31
C LEU A 31 11.61 6.84 9.20
N PRO A 32 10.65 6.66 10.13
CA PRO A 32 10.65 5.53 11.04
C PRO A 32 10.35 4.23 10.30
N GLY A 33 11.09 3.15 10.60
CA GLY A 33 11.03 1.88 9.87
C GLY A 33 10.31 0.74 10.59
N ASP A 34 9.94 0.90 11.85
CA ASP A 34 9.22 -0.13 12.63
C ASP A 34 7.73 -0.20 12.26
N TYR A 35 7.03 -1.25 12.71
CA TYR A 35 5.62 -1.47 12.41
C TYR A 35 4.65 -0.90 13.46
N SER A 36 5.14 -0.09 14.41
CA SER A 36 4.25 0.58 15.36
C SER A 36 3.21 1.44 14.64
N PRO A 37 2.03 1.66 15.25
CA PRO A 37 0.97 2.47 14.63
C PRO A 37 1.44 3.88 14.22
N ALA A 38 2.25 4.54 15.06
CA ALA A 38 2.77 5.88 14.78
C ALA A 38 3.72 5.88 13.58
N SER A 39 4.65 4.93 13.53
CA SER A 39 5.61 4.82 12.43
C SER A 39 4.93 4.50 11.09
N ARG A 40 3.95 3.59 11.10
CA ARG A 40 3.12 3.31 9.92
C ARG A 40 2.34 4.53 9.44
N PHE A 41 1.74 5.29 10.37
CA PHE A 41 1.02 6.52 10.03
C PHE A 41 1.94 7.54 9.32
N VAL A 42 3.13 7.80 9.87
CA VAL A 42 4.08 8.76 9.30
C VAL A 42 4.53 8.33 7.90
N ARG A 43 4.89 7.04 7.72
CA ARG A 43 5.28 6.53 6.40
C ARG A 43 4.16 6.66 5.38
N LEU A 44 2.95 6.26 5.75
CA LEU A 44 1.81 6.28 4.83
C LEU A 44 1.41 7.70 4.47
N ALA A 45 1.39 8.63 5.43
CA ALA A 45 1.08 10.04 5.17
C ALA A 45 2.08 10.67 4.20
N PHE A 46 3.38 10.39 4.39
CA PHE A 46 4.44 10.90 3.51
C PHE A 46 4.37 10.26 2.11
N ALA A 47 4.17 8.94 2.03
CA ALA A 47 4.00 8.23 0.76
C ALA A 47 2.80 8.74 -0.04
N LYS A 48 1.68 8.99 0.63
CA LYS A 48 0.46 9.56 0.04
C LYS A 48 0.70 10.97 -0.52
N ASP A 49 1.46 11.82 0.17
CA ASP A 49 1.77 13.18 -0.31
C ASP A 49 2.68 13.17 -1.54
N CYS A 50 3.58 12.20 -1.61
CA CYS A 50 4.47 12.00 -2.76
C CYS A 50 3.80 11.27 -3.94
N MET A 51 2.57 10.76 -3.78
CA MET A 51 1.90 9.96 -4.79
C MET A 51 1.54 10.82 -6.01
N PRO A 52 1.90 10.40 -7.24
CA PRO A 52 1.57 11.16 -8.44
C PRO A 52 0.06 11.14 -8.72
N VAL A 53 -0.42 12.16 -9.43
CA VAL A 53 -1.82 12.22 -9.89
C VAL A 53 -2.14 10.97 -10.73
N SER A 54 -3.31 10.40 -10.48
CA SER A 54 -3.80 9.21 -11.18
C SER A 54 -4.56 9.59 -12.45
N ALA A 55 -4.43 8.77 -13.49
CA ALA A 55 -5.10 9.00 -14.76
C ALA A 55 -6.59 8.63 -14.71
N ASP A 56 -6.91 7.54 -14.02
CA ASP A 56 -8.25 7.00 -13.85
C ASP A 56 -8.40 6.29 -12.50
N GLU A 57 -9.60 5.76 -12.24
CA GLU A 57 -9.93 5.03 -11.00
C GLU A 57 -9.06 3.80 -10.79
N ALA A 58 -8.80 3.02 -11.84
CA ALA A 58 -8.02 1.78 -11.73
C ALA A 58 -6.55 2.08 -11.39
N ASP A 59 -5.97 3.08 -12.05
CA ASP A 59 -4.63 3.59 -11.75
C ASP A 59 -4.57 4.16 -10.32
N ALA A 60 -5.59 4.88 -9.87
CA ALA A 60 -5.68 5.36 -8.49
C ALA A 60 -5.74 4.20 -7.48
N GLY A 61 -6.57 3.19 -7.72
CA GLY A 61 -6.69 2.01 -6.88
C GLY A 61 -5.36 1.27 -6.76
N ILE A 62 -4.67 1.03 -7.88
CA ILE A 62 -3.37 0.36 -7.91
C ILE A 62 -2.30 1.19 -7.18
N LYS A 63 -2.23 2.50 -7.41
CA LYS A 63 -1.28 3.38 -6.73
C LYS A 63 -1.52 3.42 -5.21
N MET A 64 -2.77 3.41 -4.77
CA MET A 64 -3.11 3.32 -3.36
C MET A 64 -2.69 1.98 -2.76
N LEU A 65 -2.97 0.85 -3.42
CA LEU A 65 -2.52 -0.48 -2.99
C LEU A 65 -0.98 -0.54 -2.87
N ASN A 66 -0.26 0.00 -3.85
CA ASN A 66 1.20 0.11 -3.80
C ASN A 66 1.69 1.03 -2.68
N THR A 67 0.94 2.08 -2.35
CA THR A 67 1.25 2.98 -1.24
C THR A 67 1.07 2.27 0.11
N PHE A 68 0.04 1.45 0.25
CA PHE A 68 -0.17 0.60 1.43
C PHE A 68 0.92 -0.46 1.61
N ALA A 69 1.62 -0.87 0.54
CA ALA A 69 2.77 -1.78 0.66
C ALA A 69 3.89 -1.24 1.57
N THR A 70 3.97 0.08 1.79
CA THR A 70 4.94 0.71 2.71
C THR A 70 4.68 0.41 4.20
N VAL A 71 3.49 -0.09 4.51
CA VAL A 71 3.03 -0.41 5.87
C VAL A 71 2.54 -1.86 5.99
N ASP A 72 2.75 -2.65 4.94
CA ASP A 72 2.37 -4.06 4.87
C ASP A 72 3.27 -4.90 5.79
N VAL A 73 2.65 -5.63 6.72
CA VAL A 73 3.34 -6.49 7.67
C VAL A 73 3.42 -7.90 7.08
N PRO A 74 4.61 -8.36 6.66
CA PRO A 74 4.78 -9.74 6.24
C PRO A 74 4.76 -10.69 7.44
N MET A 75 4.34 -11.93 7.18
CA MET A 75 4.34 -12.99 8.18
C MET A 75 5.73 -13.16 8.81
N GLY A 76 5.77 -13.26 10.15
CA GLY A 76 6.99 -13.61 10.88
C GLY A 76 7.81 -12.44 11.44
N ILE A 77 7.51 -11.18 11.06
CA ILE A 77 8.21 -10.01 11.65
C ILE A 77 7.72 -9.71 13.07
N MET A 78 6.42 -9.92 13.31
CA MET A 78 5.79 -9.66 14.61
C MET A 78 5.25 -10.97 15.16
N TYR A 79 5.66 -11.30 16.38
CA TYR A 79 5.31 -12.53 17.08
C TYR A 79 5.06 -12.19 18.54
N ASP A 80 3.90 -12.60 19.05
CA ASP A 80 3.56 -12.47 20.47
C ASP A 80 3.62 -13.85 21.14
N PRO A 81 4.66 -14.14 21.96
CA PRO A 81 4.80 -15.40 22.68
C PRO A 81 3.92 -15.50 23.93
N ASP A 82 3.40 -14.38 24.44
CA ASP A 82 2.79 -14.29 25.77
C ASP A 82 1.25 -14.44 25.73
N GLU A 83 0.67 -14.53 24.53
CA GLU A 83 -0.74 -14.87 24.37
C GLU A 83 -1.05 -16.36 24.60
N ALA A 84 -2.30 -16.64 25.00
CA ALA A 84 -2.80 -18.00 25.22
C ALA A 84 -2.63 -18.93 24.00
N ALA A 85 -2.53 -18.34 22.80
CA ALA A 85 -2.08 -19.01 21.59
C ALA A 85 -1.02 -18.10 20.92
N PRO A 86 0.26 -18.52 20.86
CA PRO A 86 1.28 -17.75 20.18
C PRO A 86 0.88 -17.56 18.72
N HIS A 87 0.88 -16.31 18.26
CA HIS A 87 0.45 -15.98 16.91
C HIS A 87 1.40 -14.97 16.27
N TYR A 88 1.45 -15.04 14.94
CA TYR A 88 2.15 -14.06 14.12
C TYR A 88 1.14 -13.01 13.66
N GLU A 89 1.50 -11.74 13.84
CA GLU A 89 0.76 -10.67 13.20
C GLU A 89 1.20 -10.54 11.74
N GLN A 90 0.22 -10.38 10.85
CA GLN A 90 0.45 -10.03 9.45
C GLN A 90 -0.72 -9.20 8.92
N THR A 91 -0.49 -8.46 7.84
CA THR A 91 -1.60 -7.91 7.06
C THR A 91 -2.37 -9.05 6.42
N GLN A 92 -3.66 -9.17 6.71
CA GLN A 92 -4.50 -10.23 6.12
C GLN A 92 -5.06 -9.83 4.76
N CYS A 93 -5.41 -8.56 4.58
CA CYS A 93 -5.91 -8.01 3.34
C CYS A 93 -5.65 -6.51 3.28
N THR A 94 -5.54 -5.99 2.06
CA THR A 94 -5.51 -4.54 1.78
C THR A 94 -6.68 -4.22 0.87
N ILE A 95 -7.46 -3.20 1.22
CA ILE A 95 -8.69 -2.84 0.52
C ILE A 95 -8.66 -1.33 0.20
N VAL A 96 -9.08 -0.99 -1.02
CA VAL A 96 -9.29 0.37 -1.50
C VAL A 96 -10.70 0.47 -2.07
N MET A 97 -11.41 1.54 -1.72
CA MET A 97 -12.79 1.76 -2.13
C MET A 97 -12.91 3.06 -2.91
N CYS A 98 -13.70 3.05 -3.98
CA CYS A 98 -14.12 4.25 -4.69
C CYS A 98 -15.57 4.57 -4.29
N ALA A 99 -15.83 5.79 -3.81
CA ALA A 99 -17.15 6.18 -3.32
C ALA A 99 -18.12 6.49 -4.47
N GLU A 100 -17.59 6.96 -5.60
CA GLU A 100 -18.35 7.37 -6.78
C GLU A 100 -18.81 6.16 -7.60
N SER A 101 -17.92 5.19 -7.83
CA SER A 101 -18.22 3.96 -8.58
C SER A 101 -18.73 2.82 -7.69
N LYS A 102 -18.61 2.95 -6.36
CA LYS A 102 -18.92 1.91 -5.36
C LYS A 102 -18.16 0.60 -5.60
N ARG A 103 -16.92 0.69 -6.11
CA ARG A 103 -16.05 -0.47 -6.31
C ARG A 103 -15.09 -0.69 -5.16
N TYR A 104 -14.88 -1.96 -4.83
CA TYR A 104 -13.98 -2.44 -3.80
C TYR A 104 -12.84 -3.22 -4.43
N TYR A 105 -11.66 -2.62 -4.45
CA TYR A 105 -10.42 -3.25 -4.89
C TYR A 105 -9.73 -3.88 -3.68
N PHE A 106 -9.27 -5.12 -3.78
CA PHE A 106 -8.58 -5.77 -2.68
C PHE A 106 -7.51 -6.78 -3.13
N THR A 107 -6.55 -7.00 -2.25
CA THR A 107 -5.60 -8.12 -2.27
C THR A 107 -5.62 -8.81 -0.91
N SER A 108 -5.23 -10.08 -0.86
CA SER A 108 -5.10 -10.83 0.39
C SER A 108 -3.65 -11.25 0.63
N ALA A 109 -3.34 -11.63 1.87
CA ALA A 109 -2.02 -12.14 2.24
C ALA A 109 -1.61 -13.38 1.42
N THR A 110 -2.59 -14.15 0.93
CA THR A 110 -2.38 -15.39 0.19
C THR A 110 -2.58 -15.24 -1.32
N ASN A 111 -3.12 -14.10 -1.77
CA ASN A 111 -3.36 -13.81 -3.17
C ASN A 111 -3.02 -12.34 -3.51
N SER A 112 -1.91 -12.15 -4.24
CA SER A 112 -1.46 -10.82 -4.67
C SER A 112 -2.24 -10.27 -5.88
N ARG A 113 -3.08 -11.07 -6.54
CA ARG A 113 -3.91 -10.60 -7.66
C ARG A 113 -4.96 -9.62 -7.14
N VAL A 114 -4.94 -8.39 -7.68
CA VAL A 114 -5.97 -7.39 -7.39
C VAL A 114 -7.32 -7.92 -7.87
N CYS A 115 -8.25 -8.04 -6.93
CA CYS A 115 -9.64 -8.40 -7.16
C CYS A 115 -10.50 -7.15 -7.02
N VAL A 116 -11.61 -7.07 -7.76
CA VAL A 116 -12.57 -5.98 -7.66
C VAL A 116 -13.98 -6.52 -7.48
N VAL A 117 -14.75 -5.89 -6.61
CA VAL A 117 -16.19 -6.10 -6.46
C VAL A 117 -16.90 -4.80 -6.80
N ASP A 118 -17.84 -4.87 -7.74
CA ASP A 118 -18.73 -3.76 -8.08
C ASP A 118 -20.03 -3.92 -7.28
N LEU A 119 -20.31 -2.99 -6.37
CA LEU A 119 -21.49 -3.11 -5.52
C LEU A 119 -22.80 -2.93 -6.28
N ASP A 120 -22.81 -2.16 -7.37
CA ASP A 120 -24.04 -1.92 -8.13
C ASP A 120 -24.44 -3.16 -8.94
N GLU A 121 -23.48 -3.97 -9.38
CA GLU A 121 -23.75 -5.28 -10.01
C GLU A 121 -24.25 -6.33 -9.00
N GLU A 122 -23.81 -6.23 -7.75
CA GLU A 122 -24.06 -7.23 -6.72
C GLU A 122 -25.33 -6.95 -5.89
N THR A 123 -25.85 -5.72 -5.93
CA THR A 123 -27.05 -5.29 -5.20
C THR A 123 -28.30 -5.38 -6.07
N SER A 124 -29.28 -6.20 -5.68
CA SER A 124 -30.62 -6.16 -6.29
C SER A 124 -31.52 -5.15 -5.57
N GLU A 125 -32.24 -4.32 -6.33
CA GLU A 125 -33.18 -3.35 -5.76
C GLU A 125 -34.24 -4.05 -4.89
N GLY A 126 -34.31 -3.69 -3.61
CA GLY A 126 -35.35 -4.14 -2.69
C GLY A 126 -35.05 -5.40 -1.87
N THR A 127 -33.83 -5.93 -1.90
CA THR A 127 -33.44 -7.11 -1.11
C THR A 127 -32.62 -6.72 0.12
N THR A 128 -33.05 -7.15 1.31
CA THR A 128 -32.31 -6.98 2.58
C THR A 128 -31.41 -8.20 2.91
N GLU A 129 -31.37 -9.19 2.03
CA GLU A 129 -30.56 -10.39 2.20
C GLU A 129 -29.08 -10.11 1.95
N LEU A 130 -28.22 -10.61 2.85
CA LEU A 130 -26.77 -10.46 2.72
C LEU A 130 -26.22 -11.46 1.70
N LYS A 131 -25.56 -10.94 0.67
CA LYS A 131 -24.80 -11.74 -0.30
C LYS A 131 -23.35 -11.91 0.18
N LEU A 132 -22.91 -13.15 0.37
CA LEU A 132 -21.53 -13.46 0.74
C LEU A 132 -20.68 -13.71 -0.51
N ILE A 133 -19.73 -12.81 -0.78
CA ILE A 133 -18.71 -12.99 -1.81
C ILE A 133 -17.48 -13.60 -1.17
N LYS A 134 -17.07 -14.78 -1.65
CA LYS A 134 -15.88 -15.48 -1.13
C LYS A 134 -14.63 -15.01 -1.89
N PRO A 135 -13.63 -14.42 -1.21
CA PRO A 135 -12.40 -14.02 -1.88
C PRO A 135 -11.57 -15.25 -2.31
N PRO A 136 -10.82 -15.17 -3.41
CA PRO A 136 -9.92 -16.24 -3.83
C PRO A 136 -8.71 -16.30 -2.88
N LEU A 137 -8.61 -17.37 -2.09
CA LEU A 137 -7.52 -17.56 -1.12
C LEU A 137 -6.29 -18.25 -1.71
N GLN A 138 -6.37 -18.82 -2.91
CA GLN A 138 -5.24 -19.44 -3.59
C GLN A 138 -4.53 -18.41 -4.47
N GLN A 139 -3.19 -18.41 -4.44
CA GLN A 139 -2.38 -17.53 -5.28
C GLN A 139 -2.65 -17.79 -6.76
N ASP A 140 -2.98 -16.74 -7.49
CA ASP A 140 -3.20 -16.78 -8.93
C ASP A 140 -1.91 -16.50 -9.70
N ILE A 141 -1.27 -17.58 -10.18
CA ILE A 141 0.01 -17.50 -10.89
C ILE A 141 -0.24 -17.65 -12.39
N LEU A 142 -0.08 -16.56 -13.14
CA LEU A 142 -0.11 -16.57 -14.60
C LEU A 142 1.13 -17.29 -15.15
N GLN A 143 0.94 -18.45 -15.78
CA GLN A 143 2.01 -19.18 -16.46
C GLN A 143 2.24 -18.61 -17.85
N LEU A 144 3.38 -17.95 -18.08
CA LEU A 144 3.81 -17.50 -19.39
C LEU A 144 4.45 -18.70 -20.13
N LYS A 145 4.04 -18.92 -21.38
CA LYS A 145 4.60 -19.97 -22.24
C LYS A 145 5.95 -19.57 -22.82
#